data_AF-A0A3Q1GSJ3-F1
#
_entry.id   AF-A0A3Q1GSJ3-F1
#
_cell.length_a   1.000
_cell.length_b   1.000
_cell.length_c   1.000
_cell.angle_alpha   90.00
_cell.angle_beta   90.00
_cell.angle_gamma   90.00
#
_symmetry.space_group_name_H-M   'P 1'
#
loop_
_entity.id
_entity.type
_entity.pdbx_description
1 polymer ?
#
loop_
_entity_poly.entity_id
_entity_poly.type
_entity_poly.pdbx_seq_one_letter_code
_entity_poly.pdbx_strand_id
1 'polypeptide(L)'
;MCFTGISNAEARQPGKAPNFSVNWTVGDQGLEVINATTGKDDLCRPSRLCKHALYSRWMRLHCKAENCACLLKMQLFIIMPQKHANNQNQIWLRSA
;
A
#
# COMPACT_ATOMS: atom_id res chain seq x y z
N MET A 1 -0.72 -2.38 -40.55
CA MET A 1 -0.88 -3.33 -39.44
C MET A 1 -0.47 -2.63 -38.15
N CYS A 2 -1.38 -2.41 -37.21
CA CYS A 2 -1.05 -1.81 -35.92
C CYS A 2 -0.71 -2.92 -34.92
N PHE A 3 0.56 -3.03 -34.53
CA PHE A 3 1.10 -4.00 -33.57
C PHE A 3 0.89 -3.52 -32.11
N THR A 4 -0.28 -2.96 -31.80
CA THR A 4 -0.51 -2.20 -30.57
C THR A 4 -1.28 -2.98 -29.50
N GLY A 5 -1.38 -4.30 -29.59
CA GLY A 5 -2.14 -5.09 -28.62
C GLY A 5 -1.81 -6.59 -28.63
N ILE A 6 -2.16 -7.25 -27.52
CA ILE A 6 -2.11 -8.72 -27.36
C ILE A 6 -3.01 -9.43 -28.38
N SER A 7 -2.62 -10.62 -28.84
CA SER A 7 -3.35 -11.36 -29.90
C SER A 7 -4.79 -11.70 -29.54
N ASN A 8 -5.06 -11.92 -28.24
CA ASN A 8 -6.39 -12.17 -27.71
C ASN A 8 -6.74 -11.07 -26.72
N ALA A 9 -7.49 -10.07 -27.19
CA ALA A 9 -7.98 -9.01 -26.32
C ALA A 9 -9.09 -9.53 -25.40
N GLU A 10 -9.04 -9.15 -24.13
CA GLU A 10 -10.11 -9.46 -23.18
C GLU A 10 -11.39 -8.69 -23.54
N ALA A 11 -12.51 -9.40 -23.64
CA ALA A 11 -13.79 -8.78 -23.86
C ALA A 11 -14.27 -8.08 -22.58
N ARG A 12 -14.87 -6.89 -22.72
CA ARG A 12 -15.48 -6.19 -21.59
C ARG A 12 -16.56 -7.06 -20.95
N GLN A 13 -16.36 -7.42 -19.68
CA GLN A 13 -17.35 -8.15 -18.90
C GLN A 13 -18.32 -7.15 -18.23
N PRO A 14 -19.60 -7.11 -18.60
CA PRO A 14 -20.58 -6.30 -17.90
C PRO A 14 -20.85 -6.89 -16.50
N GLY A 15 -20.74 -6.07 -15.46
CA GLY A 15 -20.97 -6.52 -14.09
C GLY A 15 -20.38 -5.58 -13.05
N LYS A 16 -20.75 -5.79 -11.79
CA LYS A 16 -20.12 -5.09 -10.66
C LYS A 16 -18.75 -5.69 -10.40
N ALA A 17 -17.72 -4.85 -10.29
CA ALA A 17 -16.39 -5.30 -9.91
C ALA A 17 -16.39 -5.90 -8.48
N PRO A 18 -15.56 -6.92 -8.22
CA PRO A 18 -15.39 -7.46 -6.88
C PRO A 18 -14.85 -6.40 -5.91
N ASN A 19 -15.25 -6.48 -4.63
CA ASN A 19 -14.81 -5.55 -3.59
C ASN A 19 -13.54 -6.01 -2.85
N PHE A 20 -12.66 -6.70 -3.57
CA PHE A 20 -11.38 -7.15 -3.05
C PHE A 20 -10.30 -6.96 -4.11
N SER A 21 -9.08 -6.79 -3.64
CA SER A 21 -7.88 -6.78 -4.44
C SER A 21 -6.99 -7.93 -4.00
N VAL A 22 -6.44 -8.65 -4.97
CA VAL A 22 -5.48 -9.72 -4.73
C VAL A 22 -4.12 -9.25 -5.20
N ASN A 23 -3.10 -9.43 -4.37
CA ASN A 23 -1.74 -9.10 -4.74
C ASN A 23 -0.77 -10.24 -4.39
N TRP A 24 0.32 -10.29 -5.13
CA TRP A 24 1.44 -11.21 -4.92
C TRP A 24 2.75 -10.56 -5.30
N THR A 25 3.82 -10.92 -4.62
CA THR A 25 5.19 -10.62 -5.03
C THR A 25 6.02 -11.89 -5.08
N VAL A 26 7.04 -11.92 -5.94
CA VAL A 26 7.93 -13.07 -6.05
C VAL A 26 8.61 -13.31 -4.70
N GLY A 27 8.50 -14.54 -4.19
CA GLY A 27 9.01 -14.93 -2.87
C GLY A 27 7.98 -14.91 -1.74
N ASP A 28 6.75 -14.41 -1.99
CA ASP A 28 5.66 -14.58 -1.03
C ASP A 28 5.21 -16.04 -0.97
N GLN A 29 4.89 -16.51 0.24
CA GLN A 29 4.35 -17.86 0.45
C GLN A 29 2.90 -18.02 -0.03
N GLY A 30 2.20 -16.91 -0.32
CA GLY A 30 0.81 -16.93 -0.74
C GLY A 30 0.27 -15.57 -1.17
N LEU A 31 -0.96 -15.58 -1.69
CA LEU A 31 -1.70 -14.40 -2.10
C LEU A 31 -2.14 -13.59 -0.87
N GLU A 32 -2.04 -12.27 -0.97
CA GLU A 32 -2.67 -11.36 -0.01
C GLU A 32 -3.97 -10.85 -0.62
N VAL A 33 -5.09 -11.08 0.07
CA VAL A 33 -6.43 -10.61 -0.32
C VAL A 33 -6.81 -9.47 0.61
N ILE A 34 -7.15 -8.32 0.02
CA ILE A 34 -7.44 -7.08 0.73
C ILE A 34 -8.81 -6.58 0.31
N ASN A 35 -9.64 -6.20 1.27
CA ASN A 35 -10.90 -5.53 0.99
C ASN A 35 -10.61 -4.14 0.39
N ALA A 36 -11.13 -3.89 -0.81
CA ALA A 36 -10.82 -2.67 -1.57
C ALA A 36 -11.41 -1.40 -0.92
N THR A 37 -12.40 -1.55 -0.04
CA THR A 37 -13.00 -0.43 0.71
C THR A 37 -12.20 -0.07 1.97
N THR A 38 -11.68 -1.07 2.69
CA THR A 38 -11.01 -0.84 3.99
C THR A 38 -9.48 -0.81 3.88
N GLY A 39 -8.91 -1.36 2.81
CA GLY A 39 -7.46 -1.48 2.62
C GLY A 39 -6.80 -2.51 3.57
N LYS A 40 -7.61 -3.39 4.16
CA LYS A 40 -7.18 -4.42 5.13
C LYS A 40 -7.65 -5.80 4.72
N ASP A 41 -7.03 -6.84 5.26
CA ASP A 41 -7.50 -8.22 5.10
C ASP A 41 -8.72 -8.51 6.00
N ASP A 42 -9.23 -9.74 5.92
CA ASP A 42 -10.39 -10.19 6.72
C ASP A 42 -10.12 -10.21 8.24
N LEU A 43 -8.85 -10.20 8.64
CA LEU A 43 -8.40 -10.11 10.03
C LEU A 43 -8.10 -8.66 10.44
N CYS A 44 -8.53 -7.67 9.67
CA CYS A 44 -8.30 -6.25 9.88
C CYS A 44 -6.82 -5.83 9.93
N ARG A 45 -5.92 -6.62 9.33
CA ARG A 45 -4.49 -6.31 9.22
C ARG A 45 -4.24 -5.41 8.01
N PRO A 46 -3.38 -4.39 8.12
CA PRO A 46 -3.05 -3.54 6.97
C PRO A 46 -2.27 -4.34 5.93
N SER A 47 -2.54 -4.05 4.64
CA SER A 47 -1.79 -4.66 3.54
C SER A 47 -0.29 -4.42 3.66
N ARG A 48 0.52 -5.39 3.24
CA ARG A 48 1.97 -5.24 3.07
C ARG A 48 2.36 -4.16 2.05
N LEU A 49 1.42 -3.74 1.20
CA LEU A 49 1.56 -2.64 0.23
C LEU A 49 1.12 -1.29 0.80
N CYS A 50 0.66 -1.23 2.06
CA CYS A 50 0.30 0.04 2.68
C CYS A 50 1.53 0.96 2.78
N LYS A 51 1.28 2.28 2.82
CA LYS A 51 2.34 3.31 2.91
C LYS A 51 3.33 3.02 4.03
N HIS A 52 2.83 2.59 5.19
CA HIS A 52 3.66 2.26 6.34
C HIS A 52 4.62 1.09 6.07
N ALA A 53 4.13 -0.01 5.49
CA ALA A 53 4.95 -1.19 5.22
C ALA A 53 6.03 -0.91 4.17
N LEU A 54 5.70 -0.18 3.09
CA LEU A 54 6.67 0.20 2.06
C LEU A 54 7.74 1.16 2.61
N TYR A 55 7.33 2.16 3.38
CA TYR A 55 8.27 3.11 3.98
C TYR A 55 9.23 2.41 4.97
N SER A 56 8.71 1.53 5.81
CA SER A 56 9.52 0.70 6.71
C SER A 56 10.54 -0.16 5.94
N ARG A 57 10.17 -0.73 4.77
CA ARG A 57 11.11 -1.46 3.91
C ARG A 57 12.18 -0.55 3.29
N TRP A 58 11.77 0.59 2.74
CA TRP A 58 12.69 1.56 2.16
C TRP A 58 13.72 2.06 3.20
N MET A 59 13.28 2.33 4.42
CA MET A 59 14.20 2.77 5.49
C MET A 59 15.17 1.69 5.93
N ARG A 60 14.73 0.44 6.01
CA ARG A 60 15.65 -0.68 6.29
C ARG A 60 16.76 -0.77 5.23
N LEU A 61 16.44 -0.49 3.97
CA LEU A 61 17.44 -0.44 2.90
C LEU A 61 18.34 0.79 3.03
N HIS A 62 17.75 1.96 3.28
CA HIS A 62 18.49 3.21 3.43
C HIS A 62 19.44 3.21 4.62
N CYS A 63 19.04 2.69 5.78
CA CYS A 63 19.94 2.52 6.94
C CYS A 63 21.09 1.53 6.68
N LYS A 64 20.89 0.59 5.75
CA LYS A 64 21.90 -0.39 5.37
C LYS A 64 22.88 0.19 4.33
N ALA A 65 22.41 1.12 3.50
CA ALA A 65 23.22 1.84 2.51
C ALA A 65 23.96 3.03 3.14
N GLU A 66 23.32 3.77 4.04
CA GLU A 66 23.87 4.89 4.78
C GLU A 66 24.10 4.46 6.23
N ASN A 67 25.35 4.11 6.56
CA ASN A 67 25.74 3.64 7.89
C ASN A 67 25.31 4.65 8.98
N CYS A 68 24.20 4.31 9.68
CA CYS A 68 23.79 4.81 11.00
C CYS A 68 23.53 6.33 11.16
N ALA A 69 22.31 6.79 10.86
CA ALA A 69 21.72 8.00 11.48
C ALA A 69 20.17 8.07 11.51
N CYS A 70 19.45 7.21 10.77
CA CYS A 70 18.01 7.42 10.49
C CYS A 70 17.03 6.93 11.59
N LEU A 71 17.49 6.15 12.58
CA LEU A 71 16.60 5.49 13.56
C LEU A 71 15.81 6.46 14.45
N LEU A 72 16.32 7.66 14.73
CA LEU A 72 15.66 8.63 15.62
C LEU A 72 14.47 9.35 14.96
N LYS A 73 14.46 9.50 13.62
CA LYS A 73 13.29 10.04 12.88
C LYS A 73 12.09 9.07 12.91
N MET A 74 12.34 7.79 13.22
CA MET A 74 11.35 6.72 13.17
C MET A 74 10.23 6.86 14.21
N GLN A 75 10.55 7.29 15.43
CA GLN A 75 9.56 7.38 16.51
C GLN A 75 8.51 8.47 16.19
N LEU A 76 8.90 9.59 15.59
CA LEU A 76 8.00 10.70 15.35
C LEU A 76 7.02 10.44 14.17
N PHE A 77 7.45 9.75 13.12
CA PHE A 77 6.60 9.44 11.96
C PHE A 77 5.68 8.23 12.18
N ILE A 78 6.08 7.24 12.97
CA ILE A 78 5.23 6.07 13.29
C ILE A 78 4.14 6.45 14.30
N ILE A 79 4.38 7.42 15.18
CA ILE A 79 3.36 7.95 16.11
C ILE A 79 2.32 8.81 15.37
N MET A 80 2.55 9.24 14.13
CA MET A 80 1.50 9.93 13.38
C MET A 80 0.33 8.96 13.11
N PRO A 81 -0.86 9.23 13.67
CA PRO A 81 -1.99 8.33 13.50
C PRO A 81 -2.30 8.24 12.01
N GLN A 82 -2.39 7.02 11.49
CA GLN A 82 -2.97 6.75 10.18
C GLN A 82 -4.41 7.26 10.24
N LYS A 83 -4.64 8.48 9.72
CA LYS A 83 -5.95 9.13 9.75
C LYS A 83 -6.92 8.21 9.02
N HIS A 84 -7.76 7.51 9.77
CA HIS A 84 -8.92 6.83 9.22
C HIS A 84 -9.77 7.95 8.62
N ALA A 85 -9.90 7.97 7.30
CA ALA A 85 -10.77 8.92 6.62
C ALA A 85 -12.22 8.56 6.97
N ASN A 86 -12.72 9.16 8.05
CA ASN A 86 -14.15 9.39 8.21
C ASN A 86 -14.39 10.90 8.18
N ASN A 87 -15.52 11.24 7.59
CA ASN A 87 -15.88 12.52 7.01
C ASN A 87 -15.76 13.71 7.99
N GLN A 88 -15.33 14.84 7.42
CA GLN A 88 -15.28 16.22 7.95
C GLN A 88 -14.20 16.61 8.99
N ASN A 89 -13.48 17.68 8.60
CA ASN A 89 -12.46 18.47 9.30
C ASN A 89 -11.00 17.95 9.20
N GLN A 90 -10.39 18.23 8.04
CA GLN A 90 -8.93 18.28 7.87
C GLN A 90 -8.46 19.72 8.13
N ILE A 91 -8.01 20.02 9.35
CA ILE A 91 -7.11 21.16 9.58
C ILE A 91 -5.71 20.64 9.23
N TRP A 92 -5.15 21.15 8.12
CA TRP A 92 -3.77 20.90 7.74
C TRP A 92 -2.85 21.60 8.73
N LEU A 93 -2.39 20.90 9.78
CA LEU A 93 -1.21 21.36 10.49
C LEU A 93 -0.01 21.13 9.58
N ARG A 94 0.32 22.18 8.81
CA ARG A 94 1.69 22.40 8.35
C ARG A 94 2.56 22.42 9.60
N SER A 95 3.54 21.53 9.69
CA SER A 95 4.67 21.70 10.59
C SER A 95 5.92 21.84 9.74
N ALA A 96 6.51 23.02 9.90
CA ALA A 96 7.80 23.56 9.46
C ALA A 96 8.73 22.66 8.64
#